data_AF-A0A8T4D1J7-F1
#
_entry.id   AF-A0A8T4D1J7-F1
#
_cell.length_a   1.000
_cell.length_b   1.000
_cell.length_c   1.000
_cell.angle_alpha   90.00
_cell.angle_beta   90.00
_cell.angle_gamma   90.00
#
_symmetry.space_group_name_H-M   'P 1'
#
loop_
_entity.id
_entity.type
_entity.pdbx_description
1 polymer ?
#
loop_
_entity_poly.entity_id
_entity_poly.type
_entity_poly.pdbx_seq_one_letter_code
_entity_poly.pdbx_strand_id
1 'polypeptide(L)'
;MAYLRKETETVEIDYPLGKVWAAVPKALASLEWIVKEIDDTAHHVKAKTQGGFMSYPSVLIIDGVAVDEKTARVKVTAETPVTTITSVADFGRTRDRVELFFEALAKQLTNKKPTR
;
A
#
# COMPACT_ATOMS: atom_id res chain seq x y z
N MET A 1 -3.90 2.85 -26.99
CA MET A 1 -2.66 2.60 -26.22
C MET A 1 -2.99 2.60 -24.74
N ALA A 2 -2.58 1.56 -24.01
CA ALA A 2 -2.65 1.53 -22.54
C ALA A 2 -1.32 2.06 -21.99
N TYR A 3 -1.40 3.00 -21.06
CA TYR A 3 -0.29 3.61 -20.34
C TYR A 3 -0.27 3.04 -18.92
N LEU A 4 0.92 2.78 -18.38
CA LEU A 4 1.09 2.41 -16.98
C LEU A 4 1.34 3.70 -16.18
N ARG A 5 0.39 4.09 -15.32
CA ARG A 5 0.64 5.15 -14.34
C ARG A 5 1.30 4.52 -13.12
N LYS A 6 2.43 5.07 -12.72
CA LYS A 6 3.21 4.62 -11.56
C LYS A 6 3.33 5.76 -10.57
N GLU A 7 2.79 5.57 -9.38
CA GLU A 7 2.99 6.47 -8.24
C GLU A 7 3.85 5.75 -7.22
N THR A 8 4.80 6.46 -6.61
CA THR A 8 5.68 5.89 -5.59
C THR A 8 5.79 6.85 -4.43
N GLU A 9 5.55 6.33 -3.23
CA GLU A 9 5.68 7.06 -1.99
C GLU A 9 6.55 6.28 -1.03
N THR A 10 7.29 6.99 -0.18
CA THR A 10 8.19 6.39 0.80
C THR A 10 8.00 7.12 2.10
N VAL A 11 7.70 6.36 3.15
CA VAL A 11 7.41 6.89 4.49
C VAL A 11 8.29 6.19 5.50
N GLU A 12 8.88 6.97 6.39
CA GLU A 12 9.58 6.46 7.56
C GLU A 12 8.62 6.38 8.74
N ILE A 13 8.68 5.28 9.46
CA ILE A 13 7.76 4.91 10.52
C ILE A 13 8.59 4.58 11.75
N ASP A 14 8.32 5.26 12.86
CA ASP A 14 8.98 5.08 14.16
C ASP A 14 8.54 3.79 14.89
N TYR A 15 8.55 2.66 14.17
CA TYR A 15 8.38 1.33 14.71
C TYR A 15 9.41 0.36 14.10
N PRO A 16 9.85 -0.66 14.86
CA PRO A 16 10.74 -1.70 14.33
C PRO A 16 10.13 -2.38 13.11
N LEU A 17 10.97 -2.75 12.13
CA LEU A 17 10.54 -3.38 10.88
C LEU A 17 9.60 -4.56 11.10
N GLY A 18 9.90 -5.46 12.05
CA GLY A 18 9.05 -6.63 12.31
C GLY A 18 7.63 -6.25 12.74
N LYS A 19 7.45 -5.15 13.48
CA LYS A 19 6.13 -4.66 13.90
C LYS A 19 5.38 -4.04 12.72
N VAL A 20 6.09 -3.25 11.90
CA VAL A 20 5.53 -2.65 10.68
C VAL A 20 5.12 -3.74 9.70
N TRP A 21 5.99 -4.71 9.44
CA TRP A 21 5.76 -5.80 8.51
C TRP A 21 4.57 -6.67 8.93
N ALA A 22 4.46 -7.03 10.22
CA ALA A 22 3.32 -7.78 10.72
C ALA A 22 1.98 -7.01 10.61
N ALA A 23 2.02 -5.68 10.48
CA ALA A 23 0.84 -4.84 10.29
C ALA A 23 0.44 -4.70 8.81
N VAL A 24 1.36 -4.87 7.87
CA VAL A 24 1.11 -4.78 6.41
C VAL A 24 0.01 -5.74 5.93
N PRO A 25 0.06 -7.07 6.17
CA PRO A 25 -0.98 -7.97 5.68
C PRO A 25 -2.33 -7.69 6.34
N LYS A 26 -2.35 -7.19 7.58
CA LYS A 26 -3.58 -6.77 8.27
C LYS A 26 -4.20 -5.53 7.64
N ALA A 27 -3.37 -4.55 7.26
CA ALA A 27 -3.80 -3.35 6.56
C ALA A 27 -4.40 -3.72 5.18
N LEU A 28 -3.73 -4.59 4.42
CA LEU A 28 -4.23 -5.10 3.14
C LEU A 28 -5.57 -5.83 3.28
N ALA A 29 -5.69 -6.69 4.30
CA ALA A 29 -6.93 -7.40 4.58
C ALA A 29 -8.08 -6.44 4.96
N SER A 30 -7.80 -5.38 5.73
CA SER A 30 -8.82 -4.38 6.10
C SER A 30 -9.33 -3.55 4.93
N LEU A 31 -8.53 -3.43 3.87
CA LEU A 31 -8.90 -2.79 2.62
C LEU A 31 -9.51 -3.79 1.61
N GLU A 32 -9.68 -5.05 2.01
CA GLU A 32 -10.15 -6.15 1.16
C GLU A 32 -9.32 -6.33 -0.12
N TRP A 33 -8.03 -5.98 -0.07
CA TRP A 33 -7.12 -6.12 -1.21
C TRP A 33 -6.51 -7.51 -1.26
N ILE A 34 -6.31 -8.00 -2.48
CA ILE A 34 -5.88 -9.38 -2.72
C ILE A 34 -4.35 -9.41 -2.76
N VAL A 35 -3.72 -10.12 -1.82
CA VAL A 35 -2.29 -10.41 -1.87
C VAL A 35 -2.02 -11.38 -3.00
N LYS A 36 -1.15 -11.00 -3.93
CA LYS A 36 -0.71 -11.84 -5.05
C LYS A 36 0.57 -12.58 -4.74
N GLU A 37 1.48 -11.90 -4.06
CA GLU A 37 2.83 -12.38 -3.77
C GLU A 37 3.28 -11.77 -2.46
N ILE A 38 3.90 -12.58 -1.61
CA ILE A 38 4.52 -12.13 -0.37
C ILE A 38 5.87 -12.83 -0.26
N ASP A 39 6.90 -12.03 -0.07
CA ASP A 39 8.24 -12.48 0.26
C ASP A 39 8.59 -11.86 1.61
N ASP A 40 8.38 -12.66 2.66
CA ASP A 40 8.68 -12.27 4.04
C ASP A 40 10.18 -12.08 4.28
N THR A 41 11.05 -12.69 3.47
CA THR A 41 12.51 -12.53 3.62
C THR A 41 12.98 -11.18 3.09
N ALA A 42 12.47 -10.81 1.90
CA ALA A 42 12.73 -9.51 1.30
C ALA A 42 11.85 -8.38 1.86
N HIS A 43 10.89 -8.70 2.74
CA HIS A 43 9.86 -7.76 3.23
C HIS A 43 9.15 -7.07 2.05
N HIS A 44 8.79 -7.87 1.05
CA HIS A 44 8.18 -7.43 -0.19
C HIS A 44 6.79 -8.05 -0.34
N VAL A 45 5.79 -7.24 -0.66
CA VAL A 45 4.44 -7.74 -0.93
C VAL A 45 3.86 -7.05 -2.15
N LYS A 46 3.22 -7.87 -2.98
CA LYS A 46 2.47 -7.41 -4.14
C LYS A 46 1.00 -7.66 -3.88
N ALA A 47 0.21 -6.59 -3.87
CA ALA A 47 -1.23 -6.64 -3.67
C ALA A 47 -1.96 -6.09 -4.90
N LYS A 48 -3.18 -6.54 -5.13
CA LYS A 48 -4.08 -5.99 -6.13
C LYS A 48 -5.23 -5.31 -5.41
N THR A 49 -5.45 -4.03 -5.70
CA THR A 49 -6.63 -3.32 -5.17
C THR A 49 -7.89 -3.88 -5.78
N GLN A 50 -9.00 -3.73 -5.06
CA GLN A 50 -10.29 -3.85 -5.70
C GLN A 50 -10.44 -2.75 -6.77
N GLY A 51 -10.99 -3.13 -7.92
CA GLY A 51 -11.42 -2.17 -8.93
C GLY A 51 -12.80 -1.64 -8.54
N GLY A 52 -13.02 -0.33 -8.68
CA GLY A 52 -14.33 0.29 -8.48
C GLY A 52 -15.09 0.45 -9.78
N PHE A 53 -16.34 0.91 -9.71
CA PHE A 53 -17.09 1.31 -10.91
C PHE A 53 -16.32 2.38 -11.69
N MET A 54 -15.89 2.05 -12.91
CA MET A 54 -14.99 2.87 -13.75
C MET A 54 -13.58 3.14 -13.18
N SER A 55 -13.05 2.33 -12.26
CA SER A 55 -11.63 2.36 -11.87
C SER A 55 -10.98 1.00 -12.08
N TYR A 56 -9.83 0.99 -12.76
CA TYR A 56 -9.09 -0.24 -12.96
C TYR A 56 -8.42 -0.64 -11.65
N PRO A 57 -8.34 -1.94 -11.34
CA PRO A 57 -7.57 -2.39 -10.20
C PRO A 57 -6.09 -2.06 -10.39
N SER A 58 -5.48 -1.46 -9.37
CA SER A 58 -4.04 -1.20 -9.35
C SER A 58 -3.31 -2.40 -8.75
N VAL A 59 -2.06 -2.55 -9.15
CA VAL A 59 -1.10 -3.41 -8.46
C VAL A 59 -0.31 -2.50 -7.52
N LEU A 60 -0.38 -2.77 -6.21
CA LEU A 60 0.52 -2.17 -5.25
C LEU A 60 1.70 -3.10 -5.01
N ILE A 61 2.87 -2.51 -4.92
CA ILE A 61 4.13 -3.13 -4.56
C ILE A 61 4.60 -2.40 -3.31
N ILE A 62 4.74 -3.13 -2.21
CA ILE A 62 5.10 -2.59 -0.90
C ILE A 62 6.40 -3.25 -0.47
N ASP A 63 7.40 -2.44 -0.17
CA ASP A 63 8.72 -2.85 0.29
C ASP A 63 8.97 -2.26 1.68
N GLY A 64 9.37 -3.09 2.64
CA GLY A 64 9.77 -2.67 3.98
C GLY A 64 11.29 -2.81 4.18
N VAL A 65 11.96 -1.80 4.70
CA VAL A 65 13.39 -1.83 5.02
C VAL A 65 13.61 -1.28 6.42
N ALA A 66 14.47 -1.91 7.22
CA ALA A 66 14.88 -1.37 8.52
C ALA A 66 15.86 -0.21 8.28
N VAL A 67 15.57 0.97 8.83
CA VAL A 67 16.50 2.11 8.83
C VAL A 67 17.38 2.03 10.07
N ASP A 68 16.78 1.73 11.21
CA ASP A 68 17.45 1.46 12.47
C ASP A 68 16.63 0.43 13.30
N GLU A 69 17.01 0.17 14.56
CA GLU A 69 16.34 -0.80 15.43
C GLU A 69 14.88 -0.45 15.78
N LYS A 70 14.53 0.84 15.70
CA LYS A 70 13.23 1.41 16.10
C LYS A 70 12.48 2.05 14.95
N THR A 71 13.10 2.21 13.79
CA THR A 71 12.56 2.92 12.63
C THR A 71 12.63 2.03 11.40
N ALA A 72 11.51 1.93 10.69
CA ALA A 72 11.39 1.24 9.43
C ALA A 72 10.95 2.21 8.33
N ARG A 73 11.47 2.00 7.13
CA ARG A 73 11.05 2.71 5.92
C ARG A 73 10.17 1.79 5.10
N VAL A 74 8.99 2.26 4.76
CA VAL A 74 8.06 1.56 3.88
C VAL A 74 7.96 2.34 2.58
N LYS A 75 8.27 1.67 1.48
CA LYS A 75 8.08 2.18 0.13
C LYS A 75 6.87 1.51 -0.49
N VAL A 76 5.97 2.31 -1.04
CA VAL A 76 4.76 1.83 -1.69
C VAL A 76 4.73 2.35 -3.11
N THR A 77 4.54 1.46 -4.05
CA THR A 77 4.48 1.76 -5.47
C THR A 77 3.15 1.25 -6.01
N ALA A 78 2.30 2.14 -6.52
CA ALA A 78 1.04 1.77 -7.14
C ALA A 78 1.16 1.87 -8.66
N GLU A 79 0.87 0.77 -9.35
CA GLU A 79 0.88 0.65 -10.81
C GLU A 79 -0.55 0.41 -11.31
N THR A 80 -1.08 1.39 -12.04
CA THR A 80 -2.45 1.35 -12.60
C THR A 80 -2.39 1.32 -14.13
N PRO A 81 -2.93 0.28 -14.78
CA PRO A 81 -3.07 0.29 -16.23
C PRO A 81 -4.23 1.21 -16.61
N VAL A 82 -3.94 2.31 -17.33
CA VAL A 82 -4.92 3.30 -17.77
C VAL A 82 -4.86 3.51 -19.28
N THR A 83 -5.98 3.66 -19.96
CA THR A 83 -6.06 4.21 -21.33
C THR A 83 -6.10 5.74 -21.32
N THR A 84 -5.90 6.41 -22.46
CA THR A 84 -5.92 7.88 -22.59
C THR A 84 -7.18 8.54 -22.02
N ILE A 85 -8.36 7.93 -22.18
CA ILE A 85 -9.63 8.48 -21.66
C ILE A 85 -9.72 8.27 -20.15
N THR A 86 -9.26 7.12 -19.67
CA THR A 86 -9.34 6.74 -18.26
C THR A 86 -8.21 7.31 -17.41
N SER A 87 -7.12 7.80 -18.01
CA SER A 87 -6.03 8.45 -17.28
C SER A 87 -6.45 9.79 -16.66
N VAL A 88 -7.45 10.46 -17.25
CA VAL A 88 -8.11 11.65 -16.70
C VAL A 88 -9.05 11.26 -15.55
N ALA A 89 -9.82 10.17 -15.71
CA ALA A 89 -10.75 9.69 -14.69
C ALA A 89 -10.05 9.04 -13.47
N ASP A 90 -8.85 8.49 -13.64
CA ASP A 90 -7.99 7.88 -12.60
C ASP A 90 -6.91 8.87 -12.11
N PHE A 91 -7.04 10.16 -12.44
CA PHE A 91 -6.15 11.21 -11.92
C PHE A 91 -6.40 11.38 -10.41
N GLY A 92 -5.35 11.33 -9.60
CA GLY A 92 -5.44 11.37 -8.13
C GLY A 92 -5.75 10.01 -7.47
N ARG A 93 -6.61 9.17 -8.06
CA ARG A 93 -7.02 7.88 -7.46
C ARG A 93 -5.90 6.89 -7.18
N THR A 94 -4.86 6.89 -8.01
CA THR A 94 -3.69 6.02 -7.78
C THR A 94 -2.91 6.46 -6.53
N ARG A 95 -2.83 7.77 -6.28
CA ARG A 95 -2.26 8.33 -5.04
C ARG A 95 -3.18 8.08 -3.84
N ASP A 96 -4.49 8.26 -3.99
CA ASP A 96 -5.47 7.98 -2.93
C ASP A 96 -5.34 6.52 -2.42
N ARG A 97 -5.07 5.56 -3.31
CA ARG A 97 -4.81 4.16 -2.92
C ARG A 97 -3.56 4.04 -2.03
N VAL A 98 -2.50 4.76 -2.35
CA VAL A 98 -1.27 4.76 -1.52
C VAL A 98 -1.56 5.38 -0.15
N GLU A 99 -2.28 6.50 -0.12
CA GLU A 99 -2.69 7.17 1.12
C GLU A 99 -3.60 6.28 1.99
N LEU A 100 -4.59 5.60 1.38
CA LEU A 100 -5.46 4.63 2.07
C LEU A 100 -4.68 3.47 2.70
N PHE A 101 -3.65 2.99 2.01
CA PHE A 101 -2.78 1.96 2.57
C PHE A 101 -2.04 2.45 3.81
N PHE A 102 -1.44 3.64 3.76
CA PHE A 102 -0.73 4.20 4.90
C PHE A 102 -1.68 4.53 6.06
N GLU A 103 -2.91 4.99 5.79
CA GLU A 103 -3.92 5.19 6.82
C GLU A 103 -4.31 3.87 7.50
N ALA A 104 -4.54 2.82 6.72
CA ALA A 104 -4.83 1.48 7.25
C ALA A 104 -3.65 0.93 8.06
N LEU A 105 -2.42 1.10 7.58
CA LEU A 105 -1.21 0.71 8.30
C LEU A 105 -1.06 1.47 9.62
N ALA A 106 -1.27 2.78 9.62
CA ALA A 106 -1.24 3.62 10.81
C ALA A 106 -2.28 3.16 11.83
N LYS A 107 -3.51 2.81 11.40
CA LYS A 107 -4.55 2.24 12.29
C LYS A 107 -4.12 0.91 12.92
N GLN A 108 -3.46 0.03 12.16
CA GLN A 108 -2.94 -1.23 12.71
C GLN A 108 -1.80 -1.02 13.72
N LEU A 109 -0.96 -0.01 13.51
CA LEU A 109 0.17 0.31 14.39
C LEU A 109 -0.26 1.05 15.66
N THR A 110 -1.26 1.93 15.56
CA THR A 110 -1.76 2.80 16.64
C THR A 110 -2.91 2.20 17.43
N ASN A 111 -3.32 0.96 17.16
CA ASN A 111 -4.45 0.28 17.80
C ASN A 111 -4.21 0.03 19.31
N LYS A 112 -4.18 1.11 20.11
CA LYS A 112 -4.78 1.18 21.42
C LYS A 112 -6.27 0.92 21.18
N LYS A 113 -6.81 -0.13 21.83
CA LYS A 113 -8.26 -0.28 22.01
C LYS A 113 -8.86 1.10 22.31
N PRO A 114 -9.94 1.53 21.64
CA PRO A 114 -10.75 2.60 22.20
C PRO A 114 -11.22 2.08 23.56
N THR A 115 -10.68 2.63 24.64
CA THR A 115 -11.26 2.47 25.97
C THR A 115 -12.66 3.04 25.88
N ARG A 116 -13.62 2.13 26.02
CA ARG A 116 -15.06 2.37 26.13
C ARG A 116 -15.38 3.47 27.12
#